data_AF-A0A1D3KZP7-F1
#
_entry.id   AF-A0A1D3KZP7-F1
#
_cell.length_a   1.000
_cell.length_b   1.000
_cell.length_c   1.000
_cell.angle_alpha   90.00
_cell.angle_beta   90.00
_cell.angle_gamma   90.00
#
_symmetry.space_group_name_H-M   'P 1'
#
loop_
_entity.id
_entity.type
_entity.pdbx_description
1 polymer ?
#
loop_
_entity_poly.entity_id
_entity_poly.type
_entity_poly.pdbx_seq_one_letter_code
_entity_poly.pdbx_strand_id
1 'polypeptide(L)'
;MGHNDVKRIYDTKIYERLIFFLDNFDTNSPEVMTPTAEYFQKLKKVQWADKETQKLFKLTDEIRLYGTGGRHASNLKLIDFQVRESMFLLSLAGCNAINNKRDKITLEDIVKTHKTYFKLLKTNLPALVDNLSDIQ
;
A
#
# COMPACT_ATOMS: atom_id res chain seq x y z
N MET A 1 13.29 -2.97 -17.06
CA MET A 1 11.96 -3.48 -17.47
C MET A 1 11.76 -3.13 -18.93
N GLY A 2 11.47 -4.12 -19.76
CA GLY A 2 11.02 -3.90 -21.12
C GLY A 2 9.55 -3.47 -21.16
N HIS A 3 9.07 -2.98 -22.31
CA HIS A 3 7.66 -2.62 -22.52
C HIS A 3 6.69 -3.76 -22.14
N ASN A 4 7.07 -5.02 -22.43
CA ASN A 4 6.28 -6.20 -22.10
C ASN A 4 6.15 -6.41 -20.59
N ASP A 5 7.17 -6.11 -19.78
CA ASP A 5 7.11 -6.27 -18.31
C ASP A 5 6.08 -5.32 -17.70
N VAL A 6 6.04 -4.07 -18.19
CA VAL A 6 5.09 -3.07 -17.72
C VAL A 6 3.66 -3.49 -18.04
N LYS A 7 3.41 -3.97 -19.26
CA LYS A 7 2.09 -4.47 -19.67
C LYS A 7 1.63 -5.62 -18.76
N ARG A 8 2.49 -6.60 -18.48
CA ARG A 8 2.16 -7.74 -17.62
C ARG A 8 1.85 -7.32 -16.17
N ILE A 9 2.54 -6.31 -15.64
CA ILE A 9 2.24 -5.74 -14.32
C ILE A 9 0.82 -5.13 -14.31
N TYR A 10 0.44 -4.41 -15.36
CA TYR A 10 -0.91 -3.84 -15.47
C TYR A 10 -1.97 -4.93 -15.63
N ASP A 11 -1.73 -5.93 -16.50
CA ASP A 11 -2.69 -7.01 -16.78
C ASP A 11 -2.99 -7.83 -15.52
N THR A 12 -2.00 -8.05 -14.65
CA THR A 12 -2.18 -8.77 -13.37
C THR A 12 -2.94 -7.96 -12.31
N LYS A 13 -3.23 -6.68 -12.57
CA LYS A 13 -3.98 -5.77 -11.69
C LYS A 13 -3.37 -5.67 -10.29
N ILE A 14 -2.04 -5.57 -10.21
CA ILE A 14 -1.33 -5.57 -8.93
C ILE A 14 -1.76 -4.41 -8.02
N TYR A 15 -2.08 -3.25 -8.61
CA TYR A 15 -2.52 -2.08 -7.86
C TYR A 15 -3.89 -2.31 -7.22
N GLU A 16 -4.84 -2.85 -7.97
CA GLU A 16 -6.16 -3.21 -7.46
C GLU A 16 -6.07 -4.33 -6.42
N ARG A 17 -5.18 -5.30 -6.62
CA ARG A 17 -4.92 -6.35 -5.63
C ARG A 17 -4.41 -5.76 -4.32
N LEU A 18 -3.50 -4.79 -4.37
CA LEU A 18 -3.02 -4.07 -3.17
C LEU A 18 -4.14 -3.26 -2.52
N ILE A 19 -4.98 -2.59 -3.30
CA ILE A 19 -6.10 -1.79 -2.81
C ILE A 19 -7.13 -2.67 -2.08
N PHE A 20 -7.53 -3.80 -2.67
CA PHE A 20 -8.65 -4.61 -2.16
C PHE A 20 -8.24 -5.75 -1.23
N PHE A 21 -7.09 -6.40 -1.49
CA PHE A 21 -6.68 -7.60 -0.76
C PHE A 21 -5.56 -7.33 0.26
N LEU A 22 -4.88 -6.18 0.20
CA LEU A 22 -3.80 -5.81 1.11
C LEU A 22 -2.79 -6.94 1.27
N ASP A 23 -2.61 -7.51 2.46
CA ASP A 23 -1.60 -8.53 2.75
C ASP A 23 -1.85 -9.88 2.04
N ASN A 24 -2.99 -10.02 1.35
CA ASN A 24 -3.34 -11.14 0.49
C ASN A 24 -3.27 -10.79 -1.01
N PHE A 25 -2.59 -9.70 -1.41
CA PHE A 25 -2.48 -9.24 -2.80
C PHE A 25 -1.90 -10.29 -3.76
N ASP A 26 -1.11 -11.21 -3.24
CA ASP A 26 -0.40 -12.28 -3.96
C ASP A 26 -1.20 -13.58 -4.08
N THR A 27 -2.44 -13.61 -3.58
CA THR A 27 -3.28 -14.81 -3.65
C THR A 27 -4.03 -14.90 -4.98
N ASN A 28 -4.34 -16.14 -5.37
CA ASN A 28 -5.05 -16.48 -6.61
C ASN A 28 -6.57 -16.20 -6.52
N SER A 29 -6.93 -15.01 -6.06
CA SER A 29 -8.32 -14.58 -5.94
C SER A 29 -8.97 -14.43 -7.33
N PRO A 30 -10.15 -15.03 -7.56
CA PRO A 30 -10.73 -15.18 -8.90
C PRO A 30 -11.37 -13.90 -9.47
N GLU A 31 -11.55 -12.84 -8.67
CA GLU A 31 -12.07 -11.58 -9.19
C GLU A 31 -11.42 -10.36 -8.51
N VAL A 32 -10.59 -9.66 -9.25
CA VAL A 32 -9.99 -8.39 -8.81
C VAL A 32 -10.95 -7.26 -9.15
N MET A 33 -11.56 -6.67 -8.12
CA MET A 33 -12.40 -5.48 -8.27
C MET A 33 -11.60 -4.30 -8.83
N THR A 34 -12.28 -3.38 -9.52
CA THR A 34 -11.69 -2.11 -9.97
C THR A 34 -12.27 -0.97 -9.11
N PRO A 35 -11.44 -0.06 -8.57
CA PRO A 35 -11.94 1.04 -7.75
C PRO A 35 -12.80 1.99 -8.60
N THR A 36 -14.01 2.29 -8.12
CA THR A 36 -14.93 3.23 -8.79
C THR A 36 -14.61 4.68 -8.44
N ALA A 37 -15.21 5.63 -9.17
CA ALA A 37 -15.15 7.03 -8.78
C ALA A 37 -15.71 7.25 -7.36
N GLU A 38 -16.80 6.57 -6.96
CA GLU A 38 -17.31 6.69 -5.59
C GLU A 38 -16.33 6.14 -4.55
N TYR A 39 -15.57 5.09 -4.88
CA TYR A 39 -14.54 4.56 -3.99
C TYR A 39 -13.51 5.64 -3.63
N PHE A 40 -12.99 6.36 -4.64
CA PHE A 40 -12.05 7.45 -4.40
C PHE A 40 -12.67 8.65 -3.68
N GLN A 41 -13.96 8.93 -3.91
CA GLN A 41 -14.68 9.96 -3.15
C GLN A 41 -14.82 9.60 -1.67
N LYS A 42 -15.03 8.32 -1.35
CA LYS A 42 -14.99 7.83 0.04
C LYS A 42 -13.59 7.94 0.61
N LEU A 43 -12.55 7.55 -0.15
CA LEU A 43 -11.15 7.56 0.30
C LEU A 43 -10.69 8.96 0.72
N LYS A 44 -11.07 9.99 -0.04
CA LYS A 44 -10.79 11.39 0.29
C LYS A 44 -11.40 11.86 1.63
N LYS A 45 -12.46 11.19 2.10
CA LYS A 45 -13.19 11.58 3.32
C LYS A 45 -12.78 10.77 4.54
N VAL A 46 -11.93 9.75 4.39
CA VAL A 46 -11.50 8.91 5.51
C VAL A 46 -10.70 9.73 6.52
N GLN A 47 -10.99 9.53 7.80
CA GLN A 47 -10.35 10.25 8.91
C GLN A 47 -9.60 9.28 9.83
N TRP A 48 -8.82 9.83 10.76
CA TRP A 48 -8.24 9.04 11.85
C TRP A 48 -9.32 8.69 12.87
N ALA A 49 -9.32 7.46 13.40
CA ALA A 49 -10.23 7.07 14.47
C ALA A 49 -9.97 7.89 15.75
N ASP A 50 -8.68 8.07 16.09
CA ASP A 50 -8.22 8.77 17.28
C ASP A 50 -6.76 9.25 17.12
N LYS A 51 -6.29 10.00 18.12
CA LYS A 51 -4.92 10.52 18.17
C LYS A 51 -3.88 9.41 18.34
N GLU A 52 -4.21 8.29 18.97
CA GLU A 52 -3.27 7.19 19.20
C GLU A 52 -2.95 6.46 17.88
N THR A 53 -3.95 6.29 17.03
CA THR A 53 -3.77 5.77 15.67
C THR A 53 -2.84 6.67 14.85
N GLN A 54 -3.04 7.98 14.93
CA GLN A 54 -2.17 8.94 14.25
C GLN A 54 -0.74 8.93 14.80
N LYS A 55 -0.57 8.78 16.13
CA LYS A 55 0.75 8.66 16.77
C LYS A 55 1.47 7.39 16.33
N LEU A 56 0.78 6.25 16.26
CA LEU A 56 1.38 5.00 15.80
C LEU A 56 1.91 5.14 14.38
N PHE A 57 1.13 5.74 13.47
CA PHE A 57 1.57 5.97 12.10
C PHE A 57 2.83 6.85 12.03
N LYS A 58 2.87 7.95 12.80
CA LYS A 58 4.07 8.80 12.88
C LYS A 58 5.28 8.06 13.44
N LEU A 59 5.10 7.27 14.50
CA LEU A 59 6.16 6.47 15.10
C LEU A 59 6.74 5.47 14.08
N THR A 60 5.88 4.83 13.27
CA THR A 60 6.37 3.93 12.23
C THR A 60 7.17 4.66 11.15
N ASP A 61 6.80 5.88 10.79
CA ASP A 61 7.55 6.73 9.86
C ASP A 61 8.92 7.12 10.42
N GLU A 62 8.98 7.48 11.71
CA GLU A 62 10.22 7.78 12.43
C GLU A 62 11.15 6.58 12.49
N ILE A 63 10.64 5.39 12.80
CA ILE A 63 11.46 4.16 12.84
C ILE A 63 12.11 3.88 11.48
N ARG A 64 11.36 4.05 10.37
CA ARG A 64 11.92 3.88 9.03
C ARG A 64 13.00 4.93 8.72
N LEU A 65 12.80 6.18 9.15
CA LEU A 65 13.81 7.24 9.05
C LEU A 65 15.08 6.92 9.84
N TYR A 66 14.95 6.41 11.06
CA TYR A 66 16.11 6.00 11.86
C TYR A 66 16.86 4.84 11.21
N GLY A 67 16.16 3.90 10.60
CA GLY A 67 16.74 2.76 9.89
C GLY A 67 17.69 3.15 8.75
N THR A 68 17.54 4.35 8.17
CA THR A 68 18.45 4.85 7.12
C THR A 68 19.64 5.64 7.67
N GLY A 69 19.77 5.74 9.01
CA GLY A 69 20.91 6.37 9.69
C GLY A 69 20.95 7.89 9.51
N GLY A 70 19.79 8.56 9.39
CA GLY A 70 19.71 10.02 9.26
C GLY A 70 20.15 10.59 7.91
N ARG A 71 20.42 9.73 6.91
CA ARG A 71 20.90 10.12 5.56
C ARG A 71 19.89 10.95 4.76
N HIS A 72 18.64 11.07 5.22
CA HIS A 72 17.62 11.88 4.55
C HIS A 72 17.89 13.39 4.70
N ALA A 73 18.46 13.87 5.82
CA ALA A 73 18.57 15.30 6.10
C ALA A 73 19.41 16.08 5.08
N SER A 74 20.32 15.41 4.36
CA SER A 74 21.20 16.01 3.35
C SER A 74 20.89 15.57 1.92
N ASN A 75 19.87 14.73 1.70
CA ASN A 75 19.56 14.15 0.39
C ASN A 75 18.08 14.32 0.03
N LEU A 76 17.81 15.33 -0.79
CA LEU A 76 16.46 15.66 -1.27
C LEU A 76 15.73 14.47 -1.91
N LYS A 77 16.43 13.59 -2.64
CA LYS A 77 15.80 12.41 -3.27
C LYS A 77 15.32 11.40 -2.23
N LEU A 78 16.06 11.25 -1.13
CA LEU A 78 15.69 10.37 -0.03
C LEU A 78 14.51 10.95 0.78
N ILE A 79 14.45 12.27 0.95
CA ILE A 79 13.27 12.94 1.56
C ILE A 79 12.03 12.69 0.69
N ASP A 80 12.16 12.94 -0.60
CA ASP A 80 11.11 12.73 -1.59
C ASP A 80 10.57 11.30 -1.61
N PHE A 81 11.47 10.31 -1.54
CA PHE A 81 11.09 8.90 -1.43
C PHE A 81 10.32 8.63 -0.14
N GLN A 82 10.79 9.13 1.00
CA GLN A 82 10.14 8.95 2.29
C GLN A 82 8.73 9.54 2.32
N VAL A 83 8.54 10.76 1.79
CA VAL A 83 7.21 11.38 1.69
C VAL A 83 6.27 10.53 0.84
N ARG A 84 6.74 10.03 -0.31
CA ARG A 84 5.95 9.15 -1.18
C ARG A 84 5.64 7.81 -0.53
N GLU A 85 6.59 7.24 0.21
CA GLU A 85 6.41 6.01 0.99
C GLU A 85 5.32 6.18 2.06
N SER A 86 5.38 7.25 2.86
CA SER A 86 4.35 7.56 3.86
C SER A 86 2.98 7.80 3.22
N MET A 87 2.90 8.51 2.10
CA MET A 87 1.62 8.70 1.37
C MET A 87 1.05 7.38 0.84
N PHE A 88 1.90 6.49 0.35
CA PHE A 88 1.50 5.16 -0.11
C PHE A 88 0.93 4.32 1.04
N LEU A 89 1.61 4.28 2.19
CA LEU A 89 1.12 3.59 3.38
C LEU A 89 -0.21 4.19 3.86
N LEU A 90 -0.31 5.52 3.98
CA LEU A 90 -1.56 6.16 4.38
C LEU A 90 -2.73 5.81 3.44
N SER A 91 -2.45 5.76 2.13
CA SER A 91 -3.45 5.38 1.12
C SER A 91 -3.92 3.94 1.30
N LEU A 92 -3.01 2.99 1.56
CA LEU A 92 -3.37 1.60 1.85
C LEU A 92 -4.20 1.46 3.14
N ALA A 93 -3.86 2.21 4.20
CA ALA A 93 -4.62 2.20 5.44
C ALA A 93 -6.06 2.71 5.21
N GLY A 94 -6.20 3.79 4.43
CA GLY A 94 -7.50 4.30 4.01
C GLY A 94 -8.29 3.31 3.14
N CYS A 95 -7.62 2.58 2.24
CA CYS A 95 -8.24 1.52 1.45
C CYS A 95 -8.77 0.40 2.36
N ASN A 96 -7.97 -0.06 3.33
CA ASN A 96 -8.42 -1.08 4.28
C ASN A 96 -9.65 -0.64 5.06
N ALA A 97 -9.69 0.62 5.51
CA ALA A 97 -10.85 1.17 6.20
C ALA A 97 -12.12 1.08 5.33
N ILE A 98 -12.04 1.51 4.06
CA ILE A 98 -13.17 1.49 3.12
C ILE A 98 -13.61 0.08 2.77
N ASN A 99 -12.67 -0.83 2.52
CA ASN A 99 -12.97 -2.23 2.23
C ASN A 99 -13.74 -2.89 3.39
N ASN A 100 -13.50 -2.43 4.61
CA ASN A 100 -14.21 -2.84 5.81
C ASN A 100 -15.43 -1.96 6.15
N LYS A 101 -15.92 -1.17 5.19
CA LYS A 101 -17.10 -0.29 5.31
C LYS A 101 -16.98 0.75 6.44
N ARG A 102 -15.76 1.21 6.72
CA ARG A 102 -15.47 2.26 7.72
C ARG A 102 -15.02 3.54 7.03
N ASP A 103 -15.28 4.67 7.69
CA ASP A 103 -14.82 6.01 7.34
C ASP A 103 -13.65 6.49 8.22
N LYS A 104 -13.17 5.62 9.11
CA LYS A 104 -12.08 5.89 10.06
C LYS A 104 -10.98 4.84 9.97
N ILE A 105 -9.73 5.29 9.90
CA ILE A 105 -8.51 4.47 10.02
C ILE A 105 -8.27 4.16 11.49
N THR A 106 -8.12 2.88 11.83
CA THR A 106 -7.82 2.37 13.18
C THR A 106 -6.39 1.86 13.28
N LEU A 107 -5.96 1.52 14.49
CA LEU A 107 -4.64 0.90 14.74
C LEU A 107 -4.41 -0.36 13.89
N GLU A 108 -5.44 -1.19 13.73
CA GLU A 108 -5.37 -2.43 12.94
C GLU A 108 -5.06 -2.15 11.47
N ASP A 109 -5.61 -1.06 10.91
CA ASP A 109 -5.31 -0.63 9.53
C ASP A 109 -3.83 -0.28 9.36
N ILE A 110 -3.23 0.37 10.37
CA ILE A 110 -1.82 0.73 10.36
C ILE A 110 -0.95 -0.52 10.38
N VAL A 111 -1.25 -1.47 11.27
CA VAL A 111 -0.51 -2.74 11.37
C VAL A 111 -0.61 -3.54 10.08
N LYS A 112 -1.84 -3.70 9.55
CA LYS A 112 -2.09 -4.47 8.33
C LYS A 112 -1.40 -3.85 7.11
N THR A 113 -1.41 -2.53 7.03
CA THR A 113 -0.72 -1.80 5.95
C THR A 113 0.79 -2.00 6.00
N HIS A 114 1.42 -1.91 7.17
CA HIS A 114 2.86 -2.16 7.29
C HIS A 114 3.22 -3.61 6.96
N LYS A 115 2.42 -4.57 7.40
CA LYS A 115 2.57 -5.98 7.02
C LYS A 115 2.51 -6.15 5.49
N THR A 116 1.54 -5.51 4.85
CA THR A 116 1.38 -5.51 3.39
C THR A 116 2.61 -4.92 2.70
N TYR A 117 3.09 -3.76 3.18
CA TYR A 117 4.25 -3.10 2.60
C TYR A 117 5.52 -3.92 2.72
N PHE A 118 5.82 -4.48 3.90
CA PHE A 118 7.00 -5.33 4.07
C PHE A 118 6.91 -6.62 3.26
N LYS A 119 5.70 -7.17 3.09
CA LYS A 119 5.48 -8.30 2.19
C LYS A 119 5.76 -7.90 0.74
N LEU A 120 5.27 -6.76 0.28
CA LEU A 120 5.53 -6.23 -1.06
C LEU A 120 7.02 -6.04 -1.33
N LEU A 121 7.76 -5.42 -0.39
CA LEU A 121 9.22 -5.24 -0.51
C LEU A 121 9.99 -6.57 -0.61
N LYS A 122 9.50 -7.64 0.01
CA LYS A 122 10.10 -8.98 -0.04
C LYS A 122 9.63 -9.81 -1.24
N THR A 123 8.64 -9.31 -1.99
CA THR A 123 8.02 -10.08 -3.07
C THR A 123 8.90 -10.02 -4.32
N ASN A 124 9.15 -11.20 -4.90
CA ASN A 124 9.71 -11.30 -6.25
C ASN A 124 8.61 -10.95 -7.26
N LEU A 125 8.54 -9.67 -7.63
CA LEU A 125 7.50 -9.15 -8.53
C LEU A 125 7.43 -9.88 -9.89
N PRO A 126 8.55 -10.16 -10.59
CA PRO A 126 8.51 -10.98 -11.80
C PRO A 126 7.81 -12.33 -11.60
N ALA A 127 8.22 -13.10 -10.59
CA ALA A 127 7.63 -14.41 -10.32
C ALA A 127 6.14 -14.32 -9.93
N LEU A 128 5.76 -13.29 -9.17
CA LEU A 128 4.34 -13.05 -8.86
C LEU A 128 3.54 -12.74 -10.12
N VAL A 129 4.07 -11.89 -11.00
CA VAL A 129 3.40 -11.51 -12.25
C VAL A 129 3.23 -12.72 -13.17
N ASP A 130 4.25 -13.58 -13.27
CA ASP A 130 4.17 -14.84 -14.00
C ASP A 130 3.03 -15.71 -13.43
N ASN A 131 3.04 -15.98 -12.12
CA ASN A 131 2.02 -16.80 -11.46
C ASN A 131 0.59 -16.26 -11.62
N LEU A 132 0.41 -14.94 -11.59
CA LEU A 132 -0.92 -14.31 -11.72
C LEU A 132 -1.40 -14.26 -13.17
N SER A 133 -0.47 -14.24 -14.14
CA SER A 133 -0.79 -14.25 -15.57
C SER A 133 -1.26 -15.63 -16.02
N ASP A 134 -0.78 -16.70 -15.40
CA ASP A 134 -1.15 -18.09 -15.72
C ASP A 134 -2.59 -18.47 -15.29
N ILE A 135 -3.29 -17.57 -14.60
CA ILE A 135 -4.63 -17.79 -14.00
C ILE A 135 -5.72 -17.00 -14.74
N GLN A 136 -5.33 -16.02 -15.57
CA GLN A 136 -6.24 -15.19 -16.37
C GLN A 136 -6.53 -15.82 -17.73
#